data_AF-A0A3N5X8Y0-F1
#
_entry.id   AF-A0A3N5X8Y0-F1
#
_cell.length_a   1.000
_cell.length_b   1.000
_cell.length_c   1.000
_cell.angle_alpha   90.00
_cell.angle_beta   90.00
_cell.angle_gamma   90.00
#
_symmetry.space_group_name_H-M   'P 1'
#
loop_
_entity.id
_entity.type
_entity.pdbx_description
1 polymer ?
#
loop_
_entity_poly.entity_id
_entity_poly.type
_entity_poly.pdbx_seq_one_letter_code
_entity_poly.pdbx_strand_id
1 'polypeptide(L)'
;MEIESKETEFIPVTNRQKMVSAIEEIKSWVLITIATDEEFEKASHYRRQVSTTISELEKEKKELTEPYKSKSKFIDAEYKKVIDIAENGFKVLGNALSSYQQAKHKKEREEQARIEAENREKTRKAQEALDKAREFAAELEAQGNTKLAEKILTKAENKVESAATQIVAPVAIPTKPEGTSFREKWVCTVTDKNAAIFFMLQIPMLNDFITIDTVGLTKAQNSMGGKIVVDGITWNKELIPVSKKI
;
A
#
# COMPACT_ATOMS: atom_id res chain seq x y z
N MET A 1 19.37 -33.53 30.91
CA MET A 1 19.66 -32.28 31.66
C MET A 1 18.34 -31.86 32.25
N GLU A 2 18.08 -32.31 33.48
CA GLU A 2 16.83 -32.03 34.19
C GLU A 2 16.74 -30.53 34.42
N ILE A 3 15.70 -29.91 33.87
CA ILE A 3 15.30 -28.56 34.27
C ILE A 3 14.61 -28.77 35.60
N GLU A 4 15.40 -28.84 36.68
CA GLU A 4 14.90 -28.66 38.04
C GLU A 4 14.13 -27.34 38.05
N SER A 5 12.81 -27.43 38.09
CA SER A 5 11.94 -26.30 38.35
C SER A 5 12.21 -25.86 39.79
N LYS A 6 13.22 -25.02 39.97
CA LYS A 6 13.35 -24.21 41.18
C LYS A 6 12.16 -23.25 41.19
N GLU A 7 11.02 -23.72 41.67
CA GLU A 7 9.99 -22.89 42.27
C GLU A 7 10.64 -22.17 43.44
N THR A 8 11.38 -21.12 43.11
CA THR A 8 11.91 -20.19 44.09
C THR A 8 10.68 -19.42 44.52
N GLU A 9 10.06 -19.84 45.63
CA GLU A 9 8.86 -19.20 46.13
C GLU A 9 9.14 -17.70 46.29
N PHE A 10 8.58 -16.89 45.39
CA PHE A 10 8.85 -15.45 45.31
C PHE A 10 8.46 -14.71 46.58
N ILE A 11 7.59 -15.31 47.40
CA ILE A 11 7.17 -14.80 48.70
C ILE A 11 7.67 -15.77 49.78
N PRO A 12 8.55 -15.34 50.70
CA PRO A 12 8.99 -16.19 51.80
C PRO A 12 7.80 -16.75 52.59
N VAL A 13 7.90 -18.02 53.02
CA VAL A 13 6.86 -18.69 53.84
C VAL A 13 6.50 -17.86 55.07
N THR A 14 7.50 -17.21 55.70
CA THR A 14 7.30 -16.29 56.83
C THR A 14 6.40 -15.10 56.50
N ASN A 15 6.55 -14.50 55.32
CA ASN A 15 5.70 -13.37 54.90
C ASN A 15 4.29 -13.84 54.53
N ARG A 16 4.15 -15.05 53.98
CA ARG A 16 2.84 -15.69 53.77
C ARG A 16 2.10 -15.92 55.10
N GLN A 17 2.80 -16.44 56.11
CA GLN A 17 2.21 -16.65 57.43
C GLN A 17 1.79 -15.33 58.09
N LYS A 18 2.59 -14.26 57.95
CA LYS A 18 2.22 -12.90 58.40
C LYS A 18 0.98 -12.38 57.69
N MET A 19 0.87 -12.55 56.37
CA MET A 19 -0.30 -12.12 55.61
C MET A 19 -1.58 -12.87 56.04
N VAL A 20 -1.50 -14.19 56.25
CA VAL A 20 -2.63 -15.00 56.74
C VAL A 20 -3.05 -14.54 58.13
N SER A 21 -2.10 -14.32 59.04
CA SER A 21 -2.37 -13.86 60.41
C SER A 21 -3.03 -12.47 60.42
N ALA A 22 -2.51 -11.54 59.61
CA ALA A 22 -3.10 -10.20 59.46
C ALA A 22 -4.52 -10.24 58.89
N ILE A 23 -4.82 -11.17 57.96
CA ILE A 23 -6.16 -11.35 57.41
C ILE A 23 -7.14 -11.86 58.49
N GLU A 24 -6.72 -12.83 59.30
CA GLU A 24 -7.56 -13.36 60.40
C GLU A 24 -7.84 -12.30 61.46
N GLU A 25 -6.82 -11.52 61.83
CA GLU A 25 -6.93 -10.43 62.79
C GLU A 25 -7.88 -9.33 62.28
N ILE A 26 -7.71 -8.85 61.04
CA ILE A 26 -8.56 -7.82 60.44
C ILE A 26 -10.02 -8.31 60.29
N LYS A 27 -10.24 -9.58 59.93
CA LYS A 27 -11.59 -10.16 59.83
C LYS A 27 -12.34 -10.14 61.16
N SER A 28 -11.62 -10.27 62.27
CA SER A 28 -12.23 -10.22 63.61
C SER A 28 -12.78 -8.83 63.98
N TRP A 29 -12.36 -7.76 63.27
CA TRP A 29 -12.72 -6.37 63.56
C TRP A 29 -13.84 -5.81 62.68
N VAL A 30 -14.31 -6.55 61.66
CA VAL A 30 -15.30 -6.08 60.66
C VAL A 30 -16.73 -5.94 61.22
N LEU A 31 -17.01 -6.41 62.43
CA LEU A 31 -18.35 -6.42 63.04
C LEU A 31 -18.54 -5.44 64.22
N ILE A 32 -17.61 -4.52 64.44
CA ILE A 32 -17.71 -3.58 65.57
C ILE A 32 -18.76 -2.50 65.25
N THR A 33 -19.87 -2.51 65.99
CA THR A 33 -20.82 -1.39 66.05
C THR A 33 -20.39 -0.48 67.18
N ILE A 34 -20.23 0.82 66.93
CA ILE A 34 -19.79 1.80 67.92
C ILE A 34 -21.03 2.49 68.50
N ALA A 35 -21.37 2.18 69.76
CA ALA A 35 -22.51 2.77 70.48
C ALA A 35 -22.07 3.55 71.73
N THR A 36 -20.82 3.38 72.17
CA THR A 36 -20.27 3.97 73.40
C THR A 36 -18.89 4.60 73.18
N ASP A 37 -18.49 5.53 74.06
CA ASP A 37 -17.19 6.20 74.01
C ASP A 37 -16.01 5.21 74.18
N GLU A 38 -16.19 4.15 74.96
CA GLU A 38 -15.17 3.11 75.14
C GLU A 38 -14.98 2.27 73.86
N GLU A 39 -16.05 2.00 73.11
CA GLU A 39 -15.98 1.33 71.81
C GLU A 39 -15.34 2.23 70.74
N PHE A 40 -15.53 3.54 70.82
CA PHE A 40 -14.89 4.51 69.94
C PHE A 40 -13.36 4.55 70.12
N GLU A 41 -12.87 4.55 71.35
CA GLU A 41 -11.44 4.51 71.66
C GLU A 41 -10.80 3.18 71.19
N LYS A 42 -11.47 2.05 71.42
CA LYS A 42 -11.03 0.73 70.93
C LYS A 42 -10.98 0.68 69.39
N ALA A 43 -12.02 1.18 68.72
CA ALA A 43 -12.05 1.24 67.26
C ALA A 43 -10.95 2.16 66.69
N SER A 44 -10.68 3.28 67.34
CA SER A 44 -9.61 4.21 66.97
C SER A 44 -8.22 3.55 67.10
N HIS A 45 -8.01 2.77 68.15
CA HIS A 45 -6.80 1.97 68.33
C HIS A 45 -6.64 0.90 67.23
N TYR A 46 -7.68 0.10 66.96
CA TYR A 46 -7.66 -0.90 65.90
C TYR A 46 -7.42 -0.29 64.53
N ARG A 47 -8.07 0.84 64.22
CA ARG A 47 -7.84 1.58 62.96
C ARG A 47 -6.37 1.97 62.80
N ARG A 48 -5.71 2.41 63.87
CA ARG A 48 -4.28 2.73 63.85
C ARG A 48 -3.43 1.50 63.59
N GLN A 49 -3.73 0.38 64.26
CA GLN A 49 -3.03 -0.89 64.05
C GLN A 49 -3.17 -1.38 62.61
N VAL A 50 -4.38 -1.41 62.05
CA VAL A 50 -4.63 -1.77 60.64
C VAL A 50 -3.81 -0.89 59.70
N SER A 51 -3.79 0.43 59.94
CA SER A 51 -3.02 1.36 59.11
C SER A 51 -1.52 1.09 59.16
N THR A 52 -0.98 0.73 60.33
CA THR A 52 0.43 0.34 60.48
C THR A 52 0.71 -0.96 59.75
N THR A 53 -0.12 -1.99 59.93
CA THR A 53 0.02 -3.28 59.24
C THR A 53 -0.02 -3.14 57.72
N ILE A 54 -0.91 -2.30 57.18
CA ILE A 54 -0.95 -1.99 55.75
C ILE A 54 0.38 -1.39 55.28
N SER A 55 0.90 -0.39 55.99
CA SER A 55 2.14 0.31 55.63
C SER A 55 3.35 -0.64 55.67
N GLU A 56 3.38 -1.56 56.63
CA GLU A 56 4.43 -2.59 56.75
C GLU A 56 4.37 -3.60 55.60
N LEU A 57 3.17 -4.11 55.28
CA LEU A 57 2.97 -5.03 54.14
C LEU A 57 3.36 -4.39 52.81
N GLU A 58 3.04 -3.11 52.61
CA GLU A 58 3.44 -2.36 51.42
C GLU A 58 4.96 -2.18 51.33
N LYS A 59 5.61 -1.88 52.46
CA LYS A 59 7.07 -1.78 52.54
C LYS A 59 7.74 -3.12 52.24
N GLU A 60 7.30 -4.20 52.88
CA GLU A 60 7.81 -5.56 52.64
C GLU A 60 7.62 -5.97 51.16
N LYS A 61 6.45 -5.70 50.57
CA LYS A 61 6.19 -5.93 49.14
C LYS A 61 7.16 -5.14 48.25
N LYS A 62 7.43 -3.87 48.59
CA LYS A 62 8.36 -3.05 47.82
C LYS A 62 9.78 -3.59 47.90
N GLU A 63 10.27 -3.90 49.10
CA GLU A 63 11.60 -4.48 49.33
C GLU A 63 11.77 -5.81 48.59
N LEU A 64 10.74 -6.64 48.57
CA LEU A 64 10.75 -7.92 47.86
C LEU A 64 10.77 -7.75 46.34
N THR A 65 10.04 -6.77 45.79
CA THR A 65 9.89 -6.60 44.33
C THR A 65 10.96 -5.73 43.68
N GLU A 66 11.61 -4.83 44.43
CA GLU A 66 12.59 -3.87 43.91
C GLU A 66 13.82 -4.50 43.22
N PRO A 67 14.45 -5.57 43.77
CA PRO A 67 15.58 -6.22 43.13
C PRO A 67 15.23 -6.84 41.77
N TYR A 68 14.03 -7.42 41.65
CA TYR A 68 13.54 -8.00 40.40
C TYR A 68 13.23 -6.93 39.37
N LYS A 69 12.56 -5.84 39.78
CA LYS A 69 12.29 -4.69 38.90
C LYS A 69 13.58 -4.06 38.39
N SER A 70 14.58 -3.92 39.26
CA SER A 70 15.89 -3.38 38.89
C SER A 70 16.63 -4.28 37.91
N LYS A 71 16.63 -5.60 38.15
CA LYS A 71 17.23 -6.59 37.22
C LYS A 71 16.51 -6.63 35.88
N SER A 72 15.17 -6.62 35.88
CA SER A 72 14.37 -6.56 34.64
C SER A 72 14.73 -5.31 33.84
N LYS A 73 14.68 -4.13 34.47
CA LYS A 73 15.04 -2.86 33.82
C LYS A 73 16.45 -2.88 33.22
N PHE A 74 17.41 -3.49 33.91
CA PHE A 74 18.77 -3.62 33.39
C PHE A 74 18.83 -4.52 32.15
N ILE A 75 18.20 -5.69 32.20
CA ILE A 75 18.11 -6.61 31.05
C ILE A 75 17.40 -5.92 29.89
N ASP A 76 16.24 -5.31 30.14
CA ASP A 76 15.47 -4.59 29.14
C ASP A 76 16.30 -3.48 28.49
N ALA A 77 17.09 -2.74 29.27
CA ALA A 77 17.96 -1.69 28.76
C ALA A 77 19.10 -2.24 27.87
N GLU A 78 19.73 -3.35 28.25
CA GLU A 78 20.78 -3.98 27.44
C GLU A 78 20.23 -4.56 26.13
N TYR A 79 19.10 -5.26 26.19
CA TYR A 79 18.45 -5.79 24.98
C TYR A 79 17.93 -4.68 24.08
N LYS A 80 17.38 -3.61 24.66
CA LYS A 80 16.89 -2.45 23.90
C LYS A 80 17.99 -1.84 23.03
N LYS A 81 19.23 -1.69 23.55
CA LYS A 81 20.36 -1.18 22.75
C LYS A 81 20.61 -2.04 21.51
N VAL A 82 20.61 -3.36 21.67
CA VAL A 82 20.85 -4.30 20.56
C VAL A 82 19.71 -4.28 19.56
N ILE A 83 18.46 -4.29 20.05
CA ILE A 83 17.26 -4.23 19.22
C ILE A 83 17.23 -2.93 18.42
N ASP A 84 17.45 -1.78 19.06
CA ASP A 84 17.43 -0.48 18.39
C ASP A 84 18.51 -0.41 17.28
N ILE A 85 19.70 -0.98 17.49
CA ILE A 85 20.75 -1.08 16.45
C ILE A 85 20.29 -2.01 15.30
N ALA A 86 19.73 -3.17 15.62
CA ALA A 86 19.27 -4.14 14.64
C ALA A 86 18.12 -3.56 13.78
N GLU A 87 17.15 -2.87 14.40
CA GLU A 87 16.05 -2.20 13.70
C GLU A 87 16.56 -1.11 12.76
N ASN A 88 17.56 -0.33 13.18
CA ASN A 88 18.18 0.68 12.33
C ASN A 88 18.90 0.03 11.14
N GLY A 89 19.66 -1.05 11.37
CA GLY A 89 20.30 -1.82 10.31
C GLY A 89 19.28 -2.39 9.32
N PHE A 90 18.19 -2.97 9.82
CA PHE A 90 17.09 -3.47 9.00
C PHE A 90 16.46 -2.38 8.12
N LYS A 91 16.20 -1.18 8.67
CA LYS A 91 15.69 -0.03 7.91
C LYS A 91 16.65 0.42 6.81
N VAL A 92 17.95 0.53 7.13
CA VAL A 92 18.98 0.93 6.15
C VAL A 92 19.06 -0.07 5.00
N LEU A 93 19.08 -1.37 5.30
CA LEU A 93 19.10 -2.43 4.29
C LEU A 93 17.81 -2.42 3.44
N GLY A 94 16.65 -2.28 4.08
CA GLY A 94 15.37 -2.18 3.37
C GLY A 94 15.33 -1.01 2.38
N ASN A 95 15.82 0.16 2.79
CA ASN A 95 15.91 1.34 1.93
C ASN A 95 16.88 1.13 0.76
N ALA A 96 18.03 0.49 1.00
CA ALA A 96 19.02 0.19 -0.04
C ALA A 96 18.45 -0.80 -1.07
N LEU A 97 17.78 -1.86 -0.62
CA LEU A 97 17.12 -2.84 -1.50
C LEU A 97 16.03 -2.19 -2.35
N SER A 98 15.16 -1.38 -1.74
CA SER A 98 14.11 -0.64 -2.45
C SER A 98 14.71 0.31 -3.50
N SER A 99 15.76 1.06 -3.15
CA SER A 99 16.43 1.99 -4.07
C SER A 99 17.04 1.26 -5.26
N TYR A 100 17.67 0.10 -5.02
CA TYR A 100 18.22 -0.74 -6.09
C TYR A 100 17.12 -1.27 -7.03
N GLN A 101 16.01 -1.78 -6.49
CA GLN A 101 14.88 -2.26 -7.29
C GLN A 101 14.27 -1.14 -8.14
N GLN A 102 14.09 0.06 -7.57
CA GLN A 102 13.60 1.22 -8.32
C GLN A 102 14.56 1.62 -9.45
N ALA A 103 15.87 1.63 -9.19
CA ALA A 103 16.88 1.93 -10.20
C ALA A 103 16.90 0.88 -11.33
N LYS A 104 16.76 -0.41 -10.99
CA LYS A 104 16.66 -1.50 -11.96
C LYS A 104 15.43 -1.34 -12.85
N HIS A 105 14.25 -1.15 -12.25
CA HIS A 105 13.00 -0.94 -12.99
C HIS A 105 13.01 0.33 -13.83
N LYS A 106 13.68 1.39 -13.37
CA LYS A 106 13.87 2.62 -14.15
C LYS A 106 14.68 2.33 -15.41
N LYS A 107 15.80 1.61 -15.29
CA LYS A 107 16.62 1.21 -16.45
C LYS A 107 15.84 0.31 -17.43
N GLU A 108 15.12 -0.68 -16.91
CA GLU A 108 14.27 -1.56 -17.74
C GLU A 108 13.20 -0.76 -18.50
N ARG A 109 12.55 0.22 -17.84
CA ARG A 109 11.57 1.10 -18.48
C ARG A 109 12.18 2.03 -19.51
N GLU A 110 13.35 2.59 -19.23
CA GLU A 110 14.07 3.47 -20.17
C GLU A 110 14.50 2.71 -21.42
N GLU A 111 15.00 1.48 -21.26
CA GLU A 111 15.35 0.61 -22.38
C GLU A 111 14.11 0.21 -23.20
N GLN A 112 13.02 -0.16 -22.53
CA GLN A 112 11.76 -0.48 -23.19
C GLN A 112 11.19 0.74 -23.95
N ALA A 113 11.23 1.93 -23.35
CA ALA A 113 10.80 3.17 -24.00
C ALA A 113 11.68 3.53 -25.21
N ARG A 114 12.99 3.24 -25.15
CA ARG A 114 13.91 3.40 -26.28
C ARG A 114 13.54 2.47 -27.43
N ILE A 115 13.30 1.19 -27.15
CA ILE A 115 12.89 0.19 -28.14
C ILE A 115 11.53 0.58 -28.77
N GLU A 116 10.57 1.01 -27.95
CA GLU A 116 9.26 1.48 -28.44
C GLU A 116 9.36 2.75 -29.29
N ALA A 117 10.24 3.69 -28.93
CA ALA A 117 10.50 4.88 -29.73
C ALA A 117 11.16 4.53 -31.08
N GLU A 118 12.16 3.64 -31.08
CA GLU A 118 12.81 3.17 -32.30
C GLU A 118 11.82 2.45 -33.22
N ASN A 119 10.96 1.59 -32.66
CA ASN A 119 9.94 0.88 -33.40
C ASN A 119 8.89 1.84 -33.99
N ARG A 120 8.39 2.81 -33.20
CA ARG A 120 7.46 3.83 -33.72
C ARG A 120 8.07 4.64 -34.85
N GLU A 121 9.34 5.01 -34.75
CA GLU A 121 10.04 5.73 -35.81
C GLU A 121 10.21 4.88 -37.07
N LYS A 122 10.54 3.59 -36.94
CA LYS A 122 10.59 2.65 -38.07
C LYS A 122 9.23 2.50 -38.75
N THR A 123 8.15 2.34 -37.98
CA THR A 123 6.79 2.27 -38.51
C THR A 123 6.40 3.56 -39.23
N ARG A 124 6.70 4.73 -38.65
CA ARG A 124 6.43 6.03 -39.28
C ARG A 124 7.16 6.17 -40.61
N LYS A 125 8.46 5.86 -40.66
CA LYS A 125 9.25 5.90 -41.91
C LYS A 125 8.74 4.91 -42.96
N ALA A 126 8.29 3.72 -42.55
CA ALA A 126 7.71 2.76 -43.47
C ALA A 126 6.38 3.26 -44.06
N GLN A 127 5.55 3.92 -43.23
CA GLN A 127 4.29 4.51 -43.69
C GLN A 127 4.53 5.69 -44.65
N GLU A 128 5.45 6.60 -44.32
CA GLU A 128 5.84 7.71 -45.21
C GLU A 128 6.39 7.19 -46.55
N ALA A 129 7.13 6.07 -46.54
CA ALA A 129 7.62 5.44 -47.76
C ALA A 129 6.49 4.80 -48.59
N LEU A 130 5.45 4.27 -47.94
CA LEU A 130 4.26 3.74 -48.60
C LEU A 130 3.45 4.87 -49.26
N ASP A 131 3.27 5.99 -48.57
CA ASP A 131 2.53 7.13 -49.12
C ASP A 131 3.23 7.71 -50.35
N LYS A 132 4.57 7.87 -50.30
CA LYS A 132 5.37 8.26 -51.49
C LYS A 132 5.31 7.23 -52.62
N ALA A 133 5.30 5.94 -52.29
CA ALA A 133 5.20 4.88 -53.28
C ALA A 133 3.82 4.88 -53.97
N ARG A 134 2.75 5.24 -53.26
CA ARG A 134 1.39 5.41 -53.83
C ARG A 134 1.34 6.57 -54.81
N GLU A 135 1.92 7.71 -54.45
CA GLU A 135 2.00 8.89 -55.35
C GLU A 135 2.75 8.55 -56.64
N PHE A 136 3.93 7.93 -56.52
CA PHE A 136 4.74 7.55 -57.68
C PHE A 136 4.10 6.43 -58.53
N ALA A 137 3.41 5.48 -57.89
CA ALA A 137 2.66 4.45 -58.60
C ALA A 137 1.52 5.06 -59.43
N ALA A 138 0.78 6.04 -58.88
CA ALA A 138 -0.28 6.74 -59.60
C ALA A 138 0.25 7.52 -60.82
N GLU A 139 1.43 8.14 -60.72
CA GLU A 139 2.10 8.79 -61.86
C GLU A 139 2.49 7.80 -62.95
N LEU A 140 3.02 6.62 -62.57
CA LEU A 140 3.41 5.58 -63.52
C LEU A 140 2.20 4.92 -64.20
N GLU A 141 1.09 4.75 -63.49
CA GLU A 141 -0.18 4.29 -64.06
C GLU A 141 -0.72 5.29 -65.08
N ALA A 142 -0.66 6.60 -64.78
CA ALA A 142 -1.02 7.66 -65.72
C ALA A 142 -0.14 7.67 -66.99
N GLN A 143 1.12 7.22 -66.87
CA GLN A 143 2.05 7.03 -68.00
C GLN A 143 1.90 5.67 -68.71
N GLY A 144 0.92 4.84 -68.31
CA GLY A 144 0.63 3.54 -68.93
C GLY A 144 1.55 2.39 -68.48
N ASN A 145 2.37 2.59 -67.44
CA ASN A 145 3.38 1.64 -66.97
C ASN A 145 2.91 0.86 -65.72
N THR A 146 1.75 0.22 -65.83
CA THR A 146 1.02 -0.47 -64.73
C THR A 146 1.84 -1.55 -64.03
N LYS A 147 2.62 -2.36 -64.75
CA LYS A 147 3.47 -3.40 -64.13
C LYS A 147 4.56 -2.85 -63.23
N LEU A 148 5.05 -1.64 -63.52
CA LEU A 148 6.09 -0.99 -62.72
C LEU A 148 5.49 -0.34 -61.47
N ALA A 149 4.29 0.24 -61.60
CA ALA A 149 3.52 0.81 -60.49
C ALA A 149 3.18 -0.25 -59.43
N GLU A 150 2.65 -1.40 -59.86
CA GLU A 150 2.28 -2.51 -58.97
C GLU A 150 3.50 -3.05 -58.20
N LYS A 151 4.65 -3.21 -58.88
CA LYS A 151 5.91 -3.67 -58.26
C LYS A 151 6.43 -2.71 -57.18
N ILE A 152 6.23 -1.40 -57.36
CA ILE A 152 6.65 -0.39 -56.38
C ILE A 152 5.72 -0.39 -55.16
N LEU A 153 4.41 -0.53 -55.38
CA LEU A 153 3.41 -0.67 -54.33
C LEU A 153 3.66 -1.92 -53.46
N THR A 154 3.78 -3.11 -54.08
CA THR A 154 4.01 -4.36 -53.33
C THR A 154 5.31 -4.31 -52.53
N LYS A 155 6.37 -3.68 -53.06
CA LYS A 155 7.64 -3.53 -52.33
C LYS A 155 7.52 -2.58 -51.14
N ALA A 156 6.66 -1.57 -51.22
CA ALA A 156 6.40 -0.64 -50.12
C ALA A 156 5.51 -1.28 -49.05
N GLU A 157 4.46 -2.01 -49.44
CA GLU A 157 3.57 -2.75 -48.53
C GLU A 157 4.33 -3.82 -47.73
N ASN A 158 5.17 -4.61 -48.39
CA ASN A 158 6.03 -5.60 -47.71
C ASN A 158 6.97 -4.97 -46.68
N LYS A 159 7.40 -3.72 -46.89
CA LYS A 159 8.23 -3.01 -45.90
C LYS A 159 7.42 -2.61 -44.67
N VAL A 160 6.18 -2.14 -44.84
CA VAL A 160 5.28 -1.81 -43.73
C VAL A 160 4.96 -3.05 -42.91
N GLU A 161 4.66 -4.16 -43.58
CA GLU A 161 4.33 -5.42 -42.92
C GLU A 161 5.51 -5.98 -42.11
N SER A 162 6.73 -5.94 -42.66
CA SER A 162 7.94 -6.33 -41.93
C SER A 162 8.25 -5.46 -40.70
N ALA A 163 7.88 -4.17 -40.75
CA ALA A 163 8.09 -3.24 -39.64
C ALA A 163 7.06 -3.46 -38.51
N ALA A 164 5.89 -4.01 -38.83
CA ALA A 164 4.83 -4.31 -37.87
C ALA A 164 5.06 -5.62 -37.09
N THR A 165 5.80 -6.59 -37.63
CA THR A 165 5.95 -7.91 -36.97
C THR A 165 6.98 -7.95 -35.83
N GLN A 166 7.83 -6.95 -35.66
CA GLN A 166 8.91 -6.92 -34.64
C GLN A 166 8.45 -6.52 -33.21
N ILE A 167 7.14 -6.41 -32.95
CA ILE A 167 6.61 -5.68 -31.78
C ILE A 167 6.70 -6.44 -30.44
N VAL A 168 6.91 -7.76 -30.40
CA VAL A 168 6.74 -8.52 -29.14
C VAL A 168 8.06 -9.09 -28.61
N ALA A 169 8.83 -8.27 -27.90
CA ALA A 169 9.88 -8.79 -27.04
C ALA A 169 9.22 -9.40 -25.77
N PRO A 170 9.53 -10.66 -25.41
CA PRO A 170 8.94 -11.29 -24.23
C PRO A 170 9.45 -10.60 -22.95
N VAL A 171 8.51 -10.15 -22.12
CA VAL A 171 8.81 -9.60 -20.78
C VAL A 171 9.29 -10.75 -19.90
N ALA A 172 10.59 -10.74 -19.56
CA ALA A 172 11.16 -11.73 -18.65
C ALA A 172 10.48 -11.65 -17.28
N ILE A 173 9.94 -12.78 -16.81
CA ILE A 173 9.33 -12.88 -15.47
C ILE A 173 10.47 -12.83 -14.44
N PRO A 174 10.53 -11.82 -13.55
CA PRO A 174 11.62 -11.72 -12.59
C PRO A 174 11.55 -12.87 -11.58
N THR A 175 12.68 -13.54 -11.37
CA THR A 175 12.85 -14.54 -10.32
C THR A 175 12.73 -13.89 -8.94
N LYS A 176 11.95 -14.51 -8.04
CA LYS A 176 11.76 -14.04 -6.66
C LYS A 176 13.02 -14.33 -5.83
N PRO A 177 13.81 -13.33 -5.39
CA PRO A 177 14.89 -13.54 -4.43
C PRO A 177 14.34 -14.06 -3.09
N GLU A 178 15.03 -15.05 -2.51
CA GLU A 178 14.73 -15.57 -1.17
C GLU A 178 14.88 -14.47 -0.10
N GLY A 179 14.04 -14.51 0.94
CA GLY A 179 14.06 -13.54 2.04
C GLY A 179 13.31 -12.22 1.80
N THR A 180 12.70 -12.03 0.63
CA THR A 180 11.83 -10.87 0.34
C THR A 180 10.37 -11.28 0.34
N SER A 181 9.52 -10.60 1.13
CA SER A 181 8.07 -10.78 1.05
C SER A 181 7.53 -10.07 -0.19
N PHE A 182 6.89 -10.82 -1.08
CA PHE A 182 6.22 -10.27 -2.26
C PHE A 182 4.72 -10.17 -2.00
N ARG A 183 4.14 -8.99 -2.27
CA ARG A 183 2.70 -8.82 -2.36
C ARG A 183 2.27 -8.88 -3.81
N GLU A 184 1.31 -9.75 -4.12
CA GLU A 184 0.71 -9.81 -5.44
C GLU A 184 -0.15 -8.56 -5.67
N LYS A 185 0.16 -7.83 -6.74
CA LYS A 185 -0.62 -6.67 -7.19
C LYS A 185 -1.13 -6.97 -8.59
N TRP A 186 -2.44 -7.02 -8.73
CA TRP A 186 -3.09 -7.07 -10.03
C TRP A 186 -2.95 -5.70 -10.71
N VAL A 187 -2.38 -5.69 -11.91
CA VAL A 187 -2.27 -4.50 -12.77
C VAL A 187 -2.98 -4.83 -14.07
N CYS A 188 -3.98 -4.03 -14.44
CA CYS A 188 -4.68 -4.19 -15.71
C CYS A 188 -4.09 -3.25 -16.77
N THR A 189 -3.88 -3.76 -17.97
CA THR A 189 -3.58 -2.97 -19.17
C THR A 189 -4.71 -3.20 -20.17
N VAL A 190 -5.35 -2.12 -20.63
CA VAL A 190 -6.42 -2.19 -21.61
C VAL A 190 -5.80 -2.26 -23.00
N THR A 191 -5.96 -3.39 -23.69
CA THR A 191 -5.43 -3.63 -25.05
C THR A 191 -6.36 -3.04 -26.12
N ASP A 192 -7.67 -3.27 -25.99
CA ASP A 192 -8.71 -2.70 -26.84
C ASP A 192 -9.77 -2.04 -25.96
N LYS A 193 -9.85 -0.71 -26.06
CA LYS A 193 -10.78 0.10 -25.27
C LYS A 193 -12.24 -0.19 -25.60
N ASN A 194 -12.57 -0.43 -26.87
CA ASN A 194 -13.96 -0.63 -27.29
C ASN A 194 -14.46 -2.01 -26.82
N ALA A 195 -13.67 -3.06 -27.05
CA ALA A 195 -14.01 -4.39 -26.57
C ALA A 195 -14.13 -4.44 -25.04
N ALA A 196 -13.25 -3.74 -24.31
CA ALA A 196 -13.30 -3.66 -22.86
C ALA A 196 -14.59 -2.97 -22.36
N ILE A 197 -14.99 -1.84 -22.97
CA ILE A 197 -16.23 -1.14 -22.61
C ILE A 197 -17.46 -2.03 -22.87
N PHE A 198 -17.54 -2.68 -24.03
CA PHE A 198 -18.66 -3.58 -24.35
C PHE A 198 -18.79 -4.72 -23.33
N PHE A 199 -17.67 -5.32 -22.93
CA PHE A 199 -17.67 -6.39 -21.93
C PHE A 199 -18.05 -5.87 -20.54
N MET A 200 -17.56 -4.69 -20.15
CA MET A 200 -17.91 -4.07 -18.86
C MET A 200 -19.41 -3.75 -18.77
N LEU A 201 -20.04 -3.29 -19.87
CA LEU A 201 -21.48 -3.03 -19.93
C LEU A 201 -22.35 -4.28 -19.72
N GLN A 202 -21.84 -5.48 -19.99
CA GLN A 202 -22.56 -6.74 -19.78
C GLN A 202 -22.56 -7.19 -18.32
N ILE A 203 -21.64 -6.68 -17.48
CA ILE A 203 -21.46 -7.09 -16.09
C ILE A 203 -21.82 -5.93 -15.17
N PRO A 204 -22.95 -5.98 -14.43
CA PRO A 204 -23.43 -4.86 -13.62
C PRO A 204 -22.40 -4.30 -12.62
N MET A 205 -21.54 -5.15 -12.06
CA MET A 205 -20.49 -4.74 -11.13
C MET A 205 -19.40 -3.86 -11.77
N LEU A 206 -19.20 -3.95 -13.09
CA LEU A 206 -18.14 -3.23 -13.78
C LEU A 206 -18.59 -1.90 -14.39
N ASN A 207 -19.89 -1.61 -14.37
CA ASN A 207 -20.46 -0.39 -14.93
C ASN A 207 -19.90 0.88 -14.28
N ASP A 208 -19.63 0.83 -12.98
CA ASP A 208 -19.09 1.97 -12.21
C ASP A 208 -17.68 2.40 -12.66
N PHE A 209 -16.94 1.52 -13.35
CA PHE A 209 -15.62 1.85 -13.89
C PHE A 209 -15.70 2.58 -15.25
N ILE A 210 -16.87 2.59 -15.90
CA ILE A 210 -17.10 3.31 -17.15
C ILE A 210 -17.49 4.75 -16.81
N THR A 211 -16.55 5.66 -16.97
CA THR A 211 -16.79 7.10 -16.74
C THR A 211 -17.04 7.82 -18.06
N ILE A 212 -18.04 8.69 -18.07
CA ILE A 212 -18.36 9.55 -19.21
C ILE A 212 -17.76 10.93 -18.94
N ASP A 213 -16.84 11.38 -19.81
CA ASP A 213 -16.26 12.72 -19.74
C ASP A 213 -17.23 13.76 -20.29
N THR A 214 -18.02 14.35 -19.39
CA THR A 214 -19.01 15.38 -19.71
C THR A 214 -18.39 16.69 -20.18
N VAL A 215 -17.17 17.01 -19.74
CA VAL A 215 -16.45 18.24 -20.14
C VAL A 215 -15.94 18.12 -21.57
N GLY A 216 -15.33 16.97 -21.91
CA GLY A 216 -14.92 16.66 -23.27
C GLY A 216 -16.11 16.66 -24.24
N LEU A 217 -17.22 16.04 -23.85
CA LEU A 217 -18.46 16.03 -24.62
C LEU A 217 -19.06 17.42 -24.85
N THR A 218 -19.07 18.28 -23.82
CA THR A 218 -19.54 19.67 -23.95
C THR A 218 -18.67 20.47 -24.91
N LYS A 219 -17.34 20.29 -24.88
CA LYS A 219 -16.43 20.91 -25.84
C LYS A 219 -16.70 20.45 -27.26
N ALA A 220 -16.84 19.14 -27.48
CA ALA A 220 -17.16 18.57 -28.78
C ALA A 220 -18.50 19.10 -29.32
N GLN A 221 -19.52 19.17 -28.46
CA GLN A 221 -20.84 19.71 -28.81
C GLN A 221 -20.77 21.18 -29.21
N ASN A 222 -20.01 21.99 -28.47
CA ASN A 222 -19.79 23.41 -28.82
C ASN A 222 -18.99 23.57 -30.11
N SER A 223 -17.94 22.77 -30.33
CA SER A 223 -17.14 22.79 -31.55
C SER A 223 -17.93 22.38 -32.79
N MET A 224 -18.90 21.47 -32.66
CA MET A 224 -19.76 21.02 -33.76
C MET A 224 -21.09 21.79 -33.85
N GLY A 225 -21.22 22.90 -33.12
CA GLY A 225 -22.37 23.80 -33.21
C GLY A 225 -23.69 23.20 -32.70
N GLY A 226 -23.64 22.30 -31.73
CA GLY A 226 -24.82 21.70 -31.10
C GLY A 226 -25.51 20.61 -31.92
N LYS A 227 -24.81 20.00 -32.89
CA LYS A 227 -25.37 18.99 -33.80
C LYS A 227 -25.21 17.54 -33.32
N ILE A 228 -24.44 17.30 -32.25
CA ILE A 228 -24.24 15.94 -31.75
C ILE A 228 -25.49 15.52 -30.97
N VAL A 229 -26.10 14.43 -31.43
CA VAL A 229 -27.14 13.71 -30.69
C VAL A 229 -26.47 12.44 -30.15
N VAL A 230 -26.51 12.26 -28.83
CA VAL A 230 -26.01 11.07 -28.14
C VAL A 230 -27.13 10.54 -27.26
N ASP A 231 -27.57 9.30 -27.52
CA ASP A 231 -28.62 8.67 -26.74
C ASP A 231 -28.22 8.55 -25.27
N GLY A 232 -29.17 8.83 -24.37
CA GLY A 232 -28.93 8.83 -22.92
C GLY A 232 -28.29 10.11 -22.36
N ILE A 233 -27.96 11.10 -23.20
CA ILE A 233 -27.43 12.40 -22.76
C ILE A 233 -28.41 13.52 -23.14
N THR A 234 -28.78 14.34 -22.15
CA THR A 234 -29.61 15.53 -22.37
C THR A 234 -28.73 16.78 -22.45
N TRP A 235 -28.88 17.57 -23.50
CA TRP A 235 -28.12 18.80 -23.72
C TRP A 235 -28.90 20.03 -23.27
N ASN A 236 -28.37 20.79 -22.32
CA ASN A 236 -28.94 22.05 -21.87
C ASN A 236 -28.15 23.23 -22.44
N LYS A 237 -28.85 24.24 -22.97
CA LYS A 237 -28.25 25.50 -23.45
C LYS A 237 -28.34 26.55 -22.37
N GLU A 238 -27.20 27.04 -21.90
CA GLU A 238 -27.12 28.17 -20.99
C GLU A 238 -26.64 29.41 -21.75
N LEU A 239 -27.36 30.53 -21.60
CA LEU A 239 -26.98 31.82 -22.19
C LEU A 239 -26.13 32.59 -21.18
N ILE A 240 -24.81 32.59 -21.41
CA ILE A 240 -23.88 33.34 -20.55
C ILE A 240 -23.72 34.75 -21.14
N PRO A 241 -24.01 35.82 -20.37
CA PRO A 241 -23.80 37.18 -20.83
C PRO A 241 -22.30 37.46 -20.96
N VAL A 242 -21.85 37.83 -22.15
CA VAL A 242 -20.46 38.21 -22.41
C VAL A 242 -20.36 39.73 -22.40
N SER A 243 -19.54 40.31 -21.51
CA SER A 243 -19.30 41.75 -21.53
C SER A 243 -18.49 42.13 -22.77
N LYS A 244 -18.99 43.08 -23.54
CA LYS A 244 -18.25 43.68 -24.65
C LYS A 244 -17.09 44.48 -24.03
N LYS A 245 -15.84 44.06 -24.26
CA LYS A 245 -14.70 44.94 -24.01
C LYS A 245 -14.83 46.13 -24.96
N ILE A 246 -15.00 47.31 -24.37
CA ILE A 246 -14.89 48.62 -25.05
C ILE A 246 -13.41 48.88 -25.33
#